data_AF-A0A344LPK6-F1
#
_entry.id   AF-A0A344LPK6-F1
#
_cell.length_a   1.000
_cell.length_b   1.000
_cell.length_c   1.000
_cell.angle_alpha   90.00
_cell.angle_beta   90.00
_cell.angle_gamma   90.00
#
_symmetry.space_group_name_H-M   'P 1'
#
loop_
_entity.id
_entity.type
_entity.pdbx_description
1 polymer ?
#
loop_
_entity_poly.entity_id
_entity_poly.type
_entity_poly.pdbx_seq_one_letter_code
_entity_poly.pdbx_strand_id
1 'polypeptide(L)'
;MRMFNGMKKVAFIICVVFFNCKSPDSPLLAEYKNQALHDIEVDSVKTFTYGLPFISPIEAQRKIQEIRKHKRDSIYKKYGLFMKNQGCVIGDKKMDEAIRAYHKITDSYLDNRNGKGWKEKMEKELSKY
;
A
#
# COMPACT_ATOMS: atom_id res chain seq x y z
N MET A 1 -48.85 14.02 33.55
CA MET A 1 -49.46 13.17 32.50
C MET A 1 -49.02 13.70 31.14
N ARG A 2 -48.31 12.86 30.37
CA ARG A 2 -47.93 12.93 28.93
C ARG A 2 -47.09 14.15 28.47
N MET A 3 -45.78 13.96 28.26
CA MET A 3 -45.13 13.40 27.05
C MET A 3 -45.25 14.32 25.83
N PHE A 4 -44.17 15.01 25.48
CA PHE A 4 -43.78 15.26 24.08
C PHE A 4 -42.27 15.51 24.04
N ASN A 5 -41.52 14.41 24.03
CA ASN A 5 -40.08 14.38 23.81
C ASN A 5 -39.84 13.47 22.60
N GLY A 6 -39.10 13.96 21.60
CA GLY A 6 -38.50 13.08 20.59
C GLY A 6 -39.14 13.04 19.20
N MET A 7 -39.23 14.15 18.45
CA MET A 7 -39.45 14.08 16.98
C MET A 7 -38.77 15.21 16.18
N LYS A 8 -37.59 15.69 16.61
CA LYS A 8 -36.83 16.71 15.81
C LYS A 8 -35.38 16.35 15.49
N LYS A 9 -34.88 15.19 15.93
CA LYS A 9 -33.49 14.75 15.65
C LYS A 9 -33.36 13.66 14.58
N VAL A 10 -34.49 13.13 14.08
CA VAL A 10 -34.47 12.02 13.11
C VAL A 10 -34.35 12.50 11.66
N ALA A 11 -34.62 13.78 11.37
CA ALA A 11 -34.62 14.31 10.00
C ALA A 11 -33.22 14.59 9.43
N PHE A 12 -32.15 14.58 10.23
CA PHE A 12 -30.80 14.94 9.74
C PHE A 12 -29.91 13.74 9.39
N ILE A 13 -30.36 12.51 9.65
CA ILE A 13 -29.55 11.29 9.45
C ILE A 13 -29.89 10.55 8.14
N ILE A 14 -30.94 10.97 7.41
CA ILE A 14 -31.39 10.29 6.19
C ILE A 14 -30.72 10.82 4.91
N CYS A 15 -30.03 11.98 4.94
CA CYS A 15 -29.40 12.56 3.75
C CYS A 15 -27.95 12.14 3.47
N VAL A 16 -27.29 11.34 4.32
CA VAL A 16 -25.89 10.91 4.09
C VAL A 16 -25.80 9.54 3.40
N VAL A 17 -26.91 8.81 3.29
CA VAL A 17 -26.91 7.43 2.77
C VAL A 17 -27.06 7.36 1.23
N PHE A 18 -27.27 8.48 0.54
CA PHE A 18 -27.65 8.51 -0.89
C PHE A 18 -26.58 9.04 -1.86
N PHE A 19 -25.29 9.11 -1.49
CA PHE A 19 -24.23 9.58 -2.40
C PHE A 19 -23.04 8.63 -2.64
N ASN A 20 -23.21 7.32 -2.42
CA ASN A 20 -22.21 6.35 -2.92
C ASN A 20 -22.87 5.28 -3.80
N CYS A 21 -23.49 5.69 -4.91
CA CYS A 21 -23.50 4.84 -6.10
C CYS A 21 -22.07 4.77 -6.65
N LYS A 22 -21.16 4.09 -5.95
CA LYS A 22 -19.92 3.63 -6.57
C LYS A 22 -20.29 2.44 -7.43
N SER A 23 -19.89 2.46 -8.70
CA SER A 23 -19.91 1.26 -9.53
C SER A 23 -19.21 0.13 -8.78
N PRO A 24 -19.61 -1.14 -8.96
CA PRO A 24 -18.90 -2.26 -8.39
C PRO A 24 -17.40 -2.14 -8.70
N ASP A 25 -16.55 -2.37 -7.71
CA ASP A 25 -15.11 -2.41 -7.96
C ASP A 25 -14.82 -3.43 -9.06
N SER A 26 -13.86 -3.13 -9.94
CA SER A 26 -13.34 -4.19 -10.81
C SER A 26 -12.75 -5.32 -9.95
N PRO A 27 -12.76 -6.58 -10.42
CA PRO A 27 -12.19 -7.70 -9.66
C PRO A 27 -10.76 -7.43 -9.16
N LEU A 28 -9.93 -6.79 -10.00
CA LEU A 28 -8.57 -6.40 -9.67
C LEU A 28 -8.52 -5.34 -8.54
N LEU A 29 -9.39 -4.33 -8.61
CA LEU A 29 -9.46 -3.30 -7.57
C LEU A 29 -9.90 -3.89 -6.23
N ALA A 30 -10.89 -4.79 -6.24
CA ALA A 30 -11.35 -5.49 -5.05
C ALA A 30 -10.23 -6.39 -4.46
N GLU A 31 -9.50 -7.10 -5.31
CA GLU A 31 -8.34 -7.92 -4.92
C GLU A 31 -7.29 -7.09 -4.19
N TYR A 32 -6.86 -5.95 -4.74
CA TYR A 32 -5.84 -5.10 -4.13
C TYR A 32 -6.31 -4.45 -2.82
N LYS A 33 -7.59 -4.12 -2.69
CA LYS A 33 -8.14 -3.63 -1.41
C LYS A 33 -8.11 -4.72 -0.35
N ASN A 34 -8.54 -5.94 -0.68
CA ASN A 34 -8.50 -7.07 0.25
C ASN A 34 -7.05 -7.43 0.62
N GLN A 35 -6.14 -7.40 -0.35
CA GLN A 35 -4.72 -7.63 -0.12
C GLN A 35 -4.13 -6.57 0.82
N ALA A 36 -4.49 -5.29 0.66
CA ALA A 36 -4.04 -4.23 1.55
C ALA A 36 -4.48 -4.47 2.99
N LEU A 37 -5.75 -4.88 3.20
CA LEU A 37 -6.27 -5.19 4.53
C LEU A 37 -5.53 -6.38 5.17
N HIS A 38 -5.35 -7.47 4.40
CA HIS A 38 -4.60 -8.63 4.86
C HIS A 38 -3.13 -8.28 5.17
N ASP A 39 -2.46 -7.55 4.29
CA ASP A 39 -1.05 -7.18 4.48
C ASP A 39 -0.85 -6.25 5.68
N ILE A 40 -1.84 -5.43 6.05
CA ILE A 40 -1.84 -4.68 7.33
C ILE A 40 -1.92 -5.63 8.52
N GLU A 41 -2.81 -6.62 8.47
CA GLU A 41 -3.02 -7.59 9.56
C GLU A 41 -1.76 -8.41 9.86
N VAL A 42 -1.01 -8.78 8.82
CA VAL A 42 0.22 -9.58 8.95
C VAL A 42 1.52 -8.77 8.95
N ASP A 43 1.46 -7.44 9.08
CA ASP A 43 2.61 -6.52 9.00
C ASP A 43 3.51 -6.77 7.78
N SER A 44 2.89 -6.95 6.60
CA SER A 44 3.59 -7.29 5.34
C SER A 44 3.20 -6.42 4.13
N VAL A 45 3.13 -5.10 4.34
CA VAL A 45 2.74 -4.13 3.30
C VAL A 45 3.67 -4.23 2.09
N LYS A 46 3.10 -4.32 0.89
CA LYS A 46 3.88 -4.38 -0.35
C LYS A 46 4.33 -2.99 -0.78
N THR A 47 5.57 -2.93 -1.25
CA THR A 47 6.04 -1.82 -2.09
C THR A 47 6.22 -2.35 -3.50
N PHE A 48 5.53 -1.74 -4.46
CA PHE A 48 5.52 -2.21 -5.85
C PHE A 48 6.69 -1.60 -6.62
N THR A 49 7.42 -2.44 -7.34
CA THR A 49 8.46 -2.01 -8.28
C THR A 49 8.14 -2.53 -9.68
N TYR A 50 8.67 -1.86 -10.68
CA TYR A 50 8.50 -2.20 -12.09
C TYR A 50 9.84 -2.49 -12.75
N GLY A 51 9.78 -3.19 -13.88
CA GLY A 51 10.93 -3.50 -14.72
C GLY A 51 11.48 -4.91 -14.50
N LEU A 52 12.35 -5.30 -15.41
CA LEU A 52 13.04 -6.59 -15.34
C LEU A 52 14.28 -6.47 -14.45
N PRO A 53 14.54 -7.45 -13.57
CA PRO A 53 15.76 -7.46 -12.79
C PRO A 53 16.96 -7.58 -13.75
N PHE A 54 17.90 -6.65 -13.65
CA PHE A 54 19.19 -6.80 -14.31
C PHE A 54 20.06 -7.77 -13.52
N ILE A 55 20.61 -8.78 -14.21
CA ILE A 55 21.53 -9.76 -13.63
C ILE A 55 22.87 -9.61 -14.36
N SER A 56 23.92 -9.22 -13.63
CA SER A 56 25.24 -9.12 -14.28
C SER A 56 25.72 -10.51 -14.74
N PRO A 57 26.26 -10.62 -15.97
CA PRO A 57 26.88 -11.86 -16.44
C PRO A 57 28.23 -12.13 -15.74
N ILE A 58 28.78 -11.16 -15.02
CA ILE A 58 30.04 -11.29 -14.28
C ILE A 58 29.75 -11.77 -12.87
N GLU A 59 30.24 -12.96 -12.52
CA GLU A 59 29.98 -13.62 -11.24
C GLU A 59 30.27 -12.75 -10.00
N ALA A 60 31.43 -12.08 -9.98
CA ALA A 60 31.79 -11.20 -8.87
C ALA A 60 30.80 -10.03 -8.72
N GLN A 61 30.33 -9.46 -9.83
CA GLN A 61 29.34 -8.38 -9.81
C GLN A 61 27.96 -8.90 -9.40
N ARG A 62 27.58 -10.10 -9.84
CA ARG A 62 26.33 -10.76 -9.44
C ARG A 62 26.27 -10.98 -7.93
N LYS A 63 27.35 -11.48 -7.32
CA LYS A 63 27.44 -11.61 -5.85
C LYS A 63 27.28 -10.27 -5.13
N ILE A 64 27.91 -9.20 -5.64
CA ILE A 64 27.76 -7.85 -5.07
C ILE A 64 26.31 -7.37 -5.20
N GLN A 65 25.65 -7.60 -6.35
CA GLN A 65 24.25 -7.26 -6.56
C GLN A 65 23.33 -8.00 -5.58
N GLU A 66 23.55 -9.29 -5.35
CA GLU A 66 22.78 -10.09 -4.39
C GLU A 66 22.95 -9.58 -2.96
N ILE A 67 24.19 -9.29 -2.54
CA ILE A 67 24.46 -8.72 -1.22
C ILE A 67 23.74 -7.38 -1.05
N ARG A 68 23.81 -6.49 -2.05
CA ARG A 68 23.10 -5.19 -2.02
C ARG A 68 21.59 -5.38 -1.94
N LYS A 69 21.04 -6.28 -2.76
CA LYS A 69 19.62 -6.62 -2.74
C LYS A 69 19.19 -7.10 -1.35
N HIS A 70 19.90 -8.04 -0.74
CA HIS A 70 19.59 -8.53 0.61
C HIS A 70 19.62 -7.42 1.66
N LYS A 71 20.59 -6.51 1.59
CA LYS A 71 20.65 -5.36 2.51
C LYS A 71 19.47 -4.41 2.33
N ARG A 72 19.12 -4.10 1.08
CA ARG A 72 17.94 -3.28 0.77
C ARG A 72 16.65 -3.95 1.23
N ASP A 73 16.48 -5.25 0.97
CA ASP A 73 15.32 -6.03 1.43
C ASP A 73 15.18 -6.01 2.95
N SER A 74 16.31 -6.11 3.68
CA SER A 74 16.30 -6.00 5.15
C SER A 74 15.90 -4.61 5.63
N ILE A 75 16.30 -3.54 4.92
CA ILE A 75 15.86 -2.18 5.25
C ILE A 75 14.36 -2.06 5.01
N TYR A 76 13.82 -2.49 3.86
CA TYR A 76 12.37 -2.43 3.63
C TYR A 76 11.59 -3.18 4.73
N LYS A 77 12.02 -4.40 5.09
CA LYS A 77 11.37 -5.20 6.14
C LYS A 77 11.37 -4.50 7.51
N LYS A 78 12.44 -3.78 7.86
CA LYS A 78 12.48 -2.96 9.09
C LYS A 78 11.32 -1.95 9.14
N TYR A 79 10.93 -1.39 8.00
CA TYR A 79 9.83 -0.44 7.87
C TYR A 79 8.46 -1.08 7.55
N GLY A 80 8.35 -2.42 7.62
CA GLY A 80 7.10 -3.16 7.36
C GLY A 80 6.80 -3.34 5.88
N LEU A 81 7.80 -3.10 5.01
CA LEU A 81 7.66 -3.15 3.57
C LEU A 81 8.27 -4.43 2.98
N PHE A 82 7.57 -4.99 2.01
CA PHE A 82 7.99 -6.17 1.26
C PHE A 82 7.97 -5.85 -0.23
N MET A 83 9.12 -5.96 -0.89
CA MET A 83 9.23 -5.66 -2.31
C MET A 83 8.43 -6.66 -3.14
N LYS A 84 7.57 -6.15 -4.02
CA LYS A 84 6.83 -6.91 -5.01
C LYS A 84 7.13 -6.35 -6.40
N ASN A 85 7.86 -7.11 -7.21
CA ASN A 85 8.08 -6.75 -8.60
C ASN A 85 6.84 -7.14 -9.42
N GLN A 86 6.24 -6.16 -10.09
CA GLN A 86 5.09 -6.36 -10.99
C GLN A 86 5.54 -6.74 -12.42
N GLY A 87 6.84 -6.74 -12.69
CA GLY A 87 7.41 -6.97 -14.02
C GLY A 87 7.28 -5.73 -14.91
N CYS A 88 7.15 -5.97 -16.21
CA CYS A 88 6.97 -4.92 -17.20
C CYS A 88 5.47 -4.72 -17.47
N VAL A 89 4.84 -3.79 -16.76
CA VAL A 89 3.43 -3.42 -16.94
C VAL A 89 3.39 -1.97 -17.40
N ILE A 90 3.43 -1.74 -18.72
CA ILE A 90 3.44 -0.39 -19.29
C ILE A 90 2.00 0.04 -19.59
N GLY A 91 1.55 1.13 -18.98
CA GLY A 91 0.32 1.82 -19.37
C GLY A 91 -1.00 1.15 -18.94
N ASP A 92 -0.96 0.20 -18.01
CA ASP A 92 -2.18 -0.42 -17.48
C ASP A 92 -2.86 0.47 -16.42
N LYS A 93 -3.80 1.29 -16.89
CA LYS A 93 -4.58 2.20 -16.03
C LYS A 93 -5.32 1.47 -14.90
N LYS A 94 -5.77 0.23 -15.12
CA LYS A 94 -6.51 -0.54 -14.10
C LYS A 94 -5.56 -1.02 -13.01
N MET A 95 -4.38 -1.50 -13.39
CA MET A 95 -3.32 -1.84 -12.44
C MET A 95 -2.89 -0.62 -11.62
N ASP A 96 -2.66 0.52 -12.28
CA ASP A 96 -2.29 1.76 -11.59
C ASP A 96 -3.37 2.19 -10.58
N GLU A 97 -4.66 2.04 -10.93
CA GLU A 97 -5.77 2.31 -10.02
C GLU A 97 -5.80 1.36 -8.82
N ALA A 98 -5.60 0.07 -9.05
CA ALA A 98 -5.55 -0.94 -8.00
C ALA A 98 -4.38 -0.69 -7.02
N ILE A 99 -3.19 -0.37 -7.53
CA ILE A 99 -2.02 -0.02 -6.72
C ILE A 99 -2.22 1.28 -5.94
N ARG A 100 -2.83 2.31 -6.55
CA ARG A 100 -3.19 3.54 -5.83
C ARG A 100 -4.17 3.27 -4.68
N ALA A 101 -5.17 2.41 -4.91
CA ALA A 101 -6.12 2.04 -3.87
C ALA A 101 -5.44 1.26 -2.74
N TYR A 102 -4.51 0.36 -3.06
CA TYR A 102 -3.69 -0.34 -2.07
C TYR A 102 -2.89 0.63 -1.20
N HIS A 103 -2.18 1.60 -1.81
CA HIS A 103 -1.41 2.60 -1.06
C HIS A 103 -2.29 3.49 -0.19
N LYS A 104 -3.46 3.90 -0.70
CA LYS A 104 -4.42 4.71 0.07
C LYS A 104 -4.87 4.02 1.37
N ILE A 105 -4.93 2.70 1.38
CA ILE A 105 -5.30 1.90 2.57
C ILE A 105 -4.10 1.72 3.50
N THR A 106 -2.91 1.46 2.95
CA THR A 106 -1.72 1.09 3.73
C THR A 106 -0.88 2.26 4.23
N ASP A 107 -0.93 3.44 3.59
CA ASP A 107 -0.10 4.59 3.96
C ASP A 107 -0.33 5.04 5.40
N SER A 108 -1.59 5.18 5.84
CA SER A 108 -1.90 5.57 7.22
C SER A 108 -1.42 4.54 8.24
N TYR A 109 -1.43 3.26 7.89
CA TYR A 109 -0.90 2.20 8.74
C TYR A 109 0.62 2.35 8.88
N LEU A 110 1.34 2.53 7.77
CA LEU A 110 2.80 2.70 7.78
C LEU A 110 3.25 3.95 8.52
N ASP A 111 2.51 5.06 8.40
CA ASP A 111 2.78 6.30 9.14
C ASP A 111 2.62 6.09 10.66
N ASN A 112 1.58 5.38 11.09
CA ASN A 112 1.37 5.04 12.50
C ASN A 112 2.44 4.06 13.01
N ARG A 113 2.80 3.05 12.20
CA ARG A 113 3.81 2.04 12.53
C ARG A 113 5.21 2.63 12.72
N ASN A 114 5.62 3.51 11.81
CA ASN A 114 7.01 3.95 11.69
C ASN A 114 7.26 5.38 12.21
N GLY A 115 6.18 6.14 12.44
CA GLY A 115 6.24 7.53 12.91
C GLY A 115 6.62 8.54 11.83
N LYS A 116 6.50 9.83 12.15
CA LYS A 116 6.74 10.93 11.21
C LYS A 116 8.17 10.88 10.62
N GLY A 117 8.27 11.11 9.32
CA GLY A 117 9.54 11.20 8.59
C GLY A 117 10.21 9.84 8.36
N TRP A 118 9.46 8.74 8.41
CA TRP A 118 10.02 7.40 8.25
C TRP A 118 10.50 7.13 6.82
N LYS A 119 9.82 7.69 5.80
CA LYS A 119 10.19 7.52 4.39
C LYS A 119 11.59 8.08 4.13
N GLU A 120 11.87 9.28 4.63
CA GLU A 120 13.18 9.94 4.50
C GLU A 120 14.28 9.19 5.27
N LYS A 121 13.96 8.65 6.46
CA LYS A 121 14.89 7.81 7.22
C LYS A 121 15.23 6.52 6.47
N MET A 122 14.22 5.85 5.91
CA MET A 122 14.39 4.65 5.10
C MET A 122 15.23 4.95 3.86
N GLU A 123 14.96 6.02 3.12
CA GLU A 123 15.74 6.41 1.94
C GLU A 123 17.21 6.71 2.28
N LYS A 124 17.47 7.35 3.43
CA LYS A 124 18.84 7.58 3.93
C LYS A 124 19.55 6.28 4.31
N GLU A 125 18.83 5.25 4.74
CA GLU A 125 19.41 3.91 4.96
C GLU A 125 19.70 3.22 3.62
N LEU A 126 18.78 3.33 2.66
CA LEU A 126 18.90 2.73 1.33
C LEU A 126 20.04 3.34 0.50
N SER A 127 20.29 4.64 0.61
CA SER A 127 21.33 5.34 -0.18
C SER A 127 22.76 4.88 0.08
N LYS A 128 22.97 4.03 1.08
CA LYS A 128 24.26 3.40 1.40
C LYS A 128 24.54 2.16 0.54
N TYR A 129 23.60 1.70 -0.29
CA TYR A 129 23.65 0.45 -1.05
C TYR A 129 23.23 0.62 -2.50
#